data_AF-A0A3D5FH44-F1
#
_entry.id   AF-A0A3D5FH44-F1
#
_cell.length_a   1.000
_cell.length_b   1.000
_cell.length_c   1.000
_cell.angle_alpha   90.00
_cell.angle_beta   90.00
_cell.angle_gamma   90.00
#
_symmetry.space_group_name_H-M   'P 1'
#
loop_
_entity.id
_entity.type
_entity.pdbx_description
1 polymer ?
#
loop_
_entity_poly.entity_id
_entity_poly.type
_entity_poly.pdbx_seq_one_letter_code
_entity_poly.pdbx_strand_id
1 'polypeptide(L)'
;MTRTPPVAFTISSDNAGREEAFLARLGQRIRNLRLRMGITRAQLSDYSEISTRYLAQIETGKGNPSIRRLRQLASAMQVPLSELVSTEQLQDRERSLLLERLGALDPGQLRQVSDFIEHDIDGHLHKQGGFALLGVRGAGKSTLGLTLAEKIDRPFIRLTEETEKDAGMSADEIHALSGQAAYRRVEQRALQRIRQQHEGIILEAGGGIINDPVSFSYLLTHYVTIWLQARPEDHMQRVLAQKDFRPMDGNPEALADLTEMLNEREPYYRQADAIINTSELSEPDCIHQLLQIIRRQRKAMTKE
;
A
#
# COMPACT_ATOMS: atom_id res chain seq x y z
N MET A 1 -20.72 -16.21 37.04
CA MET A 1 -19.97 -16.76 35.90
C MET A 1 -20.93 -16.98 34.73
N THR A 2 -21.24 -15.92 34.01
CA THR A 2 -22.11 -15.95 32.81
C THR A 2 -21.21 -16.16 31.59
N ARG A 3 -21.31 -17.33 30.95
CA ARG A 3 -20.63 -17.61 29.69
C ARG A 3 -21.33 -16.83 28.57
N THR A 4 -20.66 -15.81 28.06
CA THR A 4 -21.02 -15.13 26.81
C THR A 4 -20.92 -16.13 25.65
N PRO A 5 -21.91 -16.23 24.75
CA PRO A 5 -21.82 -17.13 23.60
C PRO A 5 -20.78 -16.62 22.59
N PRO A 6 -20.18 -17.49 21.76
CA PRO A 6 -19.23 -17.08 20.75
C PRO A 6 -19.91 -16.20 19.70
N VAL A 7 -19.33 -15.04 19.44
CA VAL A 7 -19.74 -14.13 18.36
C VAL A 7 -19.55 -14.86 17.03
N ALA A 8 -20.66 -15.09 16.32
CA ALA A 8 -20.64 -15.66 14.99
C ALA A 8 -19.91 -14.70 14.04
N PHE A 9 -18.79 -15.15 13.49
CA PHE A 9 -18.09 -14.49 12.39
C PHE A 9 -19.05 -14.29 11.22
N THR A 10 -19.48 -13.06 10.98
CA THR A 10 -20.05 -12.68 9.69
C THR A 10 -18.87 -12.36 8.77
N ILE A 11 -18.43 -13.36 8.02
CA ILE A 11 -17.51 -13.16 6.89
C ILE A 11 -18.19 -12.16 5.95
N SER A 12 -17.62 -10.97 5.82
CA SER A 12 -18.16 -9.87 5.01
C SER A 12 -18.49 -10.33 3.58
N SER A 13 -19.65 -9.91 3.07
CA SER A 13 -20.18 -10.17 1.73
C SER A 13 -19.23 -9.79 0.59
N ASP A 14 -18.23 -8.95 0.87
CA ASP A 14 -17.24 -8.48 -0.10
C ASP A 14 -16.22 -9.57 -0.50
N ASN A 15 -16.00 -10.59 0.34
CA ASN A 15 -15.08 -11.70 0.01
C ASN A 15 -15.74 -12.73 -0.92
N ALA A 16 -17.03 -13.02 -0.69
CA ALA A 16 -17.81 -13.93 -1.52
C ALA A 16 -17.92 -13.43 -2.97
N GLY A 17 -18.16 -12.12 -3.16
CA GLY A 17 -18.19 -11.52 -4.49
C GLY A 17 -16.84 -11.58 -5.23
N ARG A 18 -15.72 -11.45 -4.51
CA ARG A 18 -14.38 -11.59 -5.10
C ARG A 18 -14.05 -13.03 -5.46
N GLU A 19 -14.45 -13.99 -4.62
CA GLU A 19 -14.27 -15.41 -4.88
C GLU A 19 -15.07 -15.87 -6.10
N GLU A 20 -16.34 -15.47 -6.20
CA GLU A 20 -17.19 -15.74 -7.38
C GLU A 20 -16.61 -15.12 -8.65
N ALA A 21 -16.15 -13.86 -8.57
CA ALA A 21 -15.51 -13.19 -9.70
C ALA A 21 -14.22 -13.89 -10.14
N PHE A 22 -13.43 -14.40 -9.19
CA PHE A 22 -12.22 -15.16 -9.48
C PHE A 22 -12.53 -16.50 -10.17
N LEU A 23 -13.47 -17.29 -9.64
CA LEU A 23 -13.87 -18.57 -10.23
C LEU A 23 -14.48 -18.40 -11.63
N ALA A 24 -15.25 -17.34 -11.85
CA ALA A 24 -15.78 -17.00 -13.18
C ALA A 24 -14.65 -16.73 -14.19
N ARG A 25 -13.62 -15.98 -13.81
CA ARG A 25 -12.46 -15.69 -14.66
C ARG A 25 -11.64 -16.95 -14.96
N LEU A 26 -11.37 -17.76 -13.95
CA LEU A 26 -10.71 -19.05 -14.08
C LEU A 26 -11.46 -19.95 -15.08
N GLY A 27 -12.79 -20.05 -14.93
CA GLY A 27 -13.66 -20.80 -15.82
C GLY A 27 -13.59 -20.33 -17.28
N GLN A 28 -13.71 -19.01 -17.48
CA GLN A 28 -13.62 -18.41 -18.82
C GLN A 28 -12.26 -18.66 -19.47
N ARG A 29 -11.17 -18.66 -18.68
CA ARG A 29 -9.83 -18.91 -19.20
C ARG A 29 -9.64 -20.36 -19.65
N ILE A 30 -10.04 -21.32 -18.82
CA ILE A 30 -10.01 -22.74 -19.18
C ILE A 30 -10.81 -22.96 -20.47
N ARG A 31 -11.99 -22.35 -20.59
CA ARG A 31 -12.80 -22.39 -21.81
C ARG A 31 -12.05 -21.79 -23.01
N ASN A 32 -11.44 -20.61 -22.86
CA ASN A 32 -10.74 -19.93 -23.96
C ASN A 32 -9.53 -20.72 -24.44
N LEU A 33 -8.70 -21.24 -23.53
CA LEU A 33 -7.56 -22.09 -23.87
C LEU A 33 -8.03 -23.37 -24.58
N ARG A 34 -9.10 -24.00 -24.09
CA ARG A 34 -9.69 -25.18 -24.73
C ARG A 34 -10.12 -24.89 -26.17
N LEU A 35 -10.79 -23.75 -26.40
CA LEU A 35 -11.20 -23.32 -27.74
C LEU A 35 -10.02 -22.96 -28.64
N ARG A 36 -8.97 -22.33 -28.11
CA ARG A 36 -7.72 -22.05 -28.87
C ARG A 36 -7.01 -23.32 -29.31
N MET A 37 -7.03 -24.36 -28.47
CA MET A 37 -6.52 -25.69 -28.82
C MET A 37 -7.43 -26.45 -29.81
N GLY A 38 -8.60 -25.92 -30.15
CA GLY A 38 -9.55 -26.56 -31.08
C GLY A 38 -10.23 -27.80 -30.51
N ILE A 39 -10.22 -28.01 -29.19
CA ILE A 39 -10.78 -29.22 -28.56
C ILE A 39 -12.15 -28.98 -27.90
N THR A 40 -12.99 -30.00 -27.93
CA THR A 40 -14.28 -30.01 -27.25
C THR A 40 -14.13 -30.26 -25.75
N ARG A 41 -15.16 -29.96 -24.97
CA ARG A 41 -15.18 -30.25 -23.53
C ARG A 41 -15.11 -31.76 -23.25
N ALA A 42 -15.68 -32.58 -24.13
CA ALA A 42 -15.58 -34.04 -24.04
C ALA A 42 -14.12 -34.49 -24.22
N GLN A 43 -13.42 -33.98 -25.23
CA GLN A 43 -12.00 -34.28 -25.43
C GLN A 43 -11.14 -33.81 -24.24
N LEU A 44 -11.39 -32.62 -23.68
CA LEU A 44 -10.68 -32.18 -22.47
C LEU A 44 -10.98 -33.07 -21.25
N SER A 45 -12.21 -33.60 -21.13
CA SER A 45 -12.57 -34.58 -20.10
C SER A 45 -11.71 -35.84 -20.22
N ASP A 46 -11.56 -36.35 -21.44
CA ASP A 46 -10.76 -37.55 -21.71
C ASP A 46 -9.28 -37.31 -21.39
N TYR A 47 -8.71 -36.15 -21.76
CA TYR A 47 -7.29 -35.84 -21.50
C TYR A 47 -6.96 -35.54 -20.03
N SER A 48 -7.91 -35.00 -19.27
CA SER A 48 -7.69 -34.56 -17.88
C SER A 48 -8.22 -35.52 -16.82
N GLU A 49 -8.94 -36.58 -17.23
CA GLU A 49 -9.68 -37.49 -16.34
C GLU A 49 -10.71 -36.77 -15.44
N ILE A 50 -11.20 -35.60 -15.88
CA ILE A 50 -12.19 -34.80 -15.17
C ILE A 50 -13.49 -34.82 -15.95
N SER A 51 -14.58 -35.24 -15.31
CA SER A 51 -15.86 -35.41 -15.98
C SER A 51 -16.33 -34.14 -16.72
N THR A 52 -16.89 -34.34 -17.92
CA THR A 52 -17.47 -33.28 -18.76
C THR A 52 -18.48 -32.40 -18.01
N ARG A 53 -19.25 -32.99 -17.08
CA ARG A 53 -20.20 -32.25 -16.22
C ARG A 53 -19.47 -31.29 -15.27
N TYR A 54 -18.39 -31.74 -14.63
CA TYR A 54 -17.64 -30.89 -13.72
C TYR A 54 -16.85 -29.81 -14.47
N LEU A 55 -16.29 -30.15 -15.65
CA LEU A 55 -15.71 -29.16 -16.55
C LEU A 55 -16.70 -28.06 -16.93
N ALA A 56 -17.96 -28.41 -17.17
CA ALA A 56 -19.00 -27.41 -17.46
C ALA A 56 -19.27 -26.49 -16.25
N GLN A 57 -19.22 -27.02 -15.03
CA GLN A 57 -19.34 -26.22 -13.81
C GLN A 57 -18.13 -25.28 -13.63
N ILE A 58 -16.91 -25.78 -13.86
CA ILE A 58 -15.70 -24.95 -13.82
C ILE A 58 -15.79 -23.83 -14.87
N GLU A 59 -16.07 -24.15 -16.14
CA GLU A 59 -16.13 -23.17 -17.23
C GLU A 59 -17.21 -22.09 -17.05
N THR A 60 -18.23 -22.36 -16.22
CA THR A 60 -19.31 -21.40 -15.89
C THR A 60 -19.06 -20.66 -14.58
N GLY A 61 -17.91 -20.87 -13.92
CA GLY A 61 -17.56 -20.23 -12.65
C GLY A 61 -18.24 -20.82 -11.40
N LYS A 62 -19.09 -21.84 -11.58
CA LYS A 62 -19.83 -22.49 -10.48
C LYS A 62 -19.03 -23.60 -9.80
N GLY A 63 -17.92 -24.03 -10.40
CA GLY A 63 -17.05 -25.08 -9.88
C GLY A 63 -15.85 -24.50 -9.15
N ASN A 64 -15.55 -25.05 -7.96
CA ASN A 64 -14.32 -24.79 -7.22
C ASN A 64 -13.36 -26.00 -7.35
N PRO A 65 -12.47 -26.03 -8.36
CA PRO A 65 -11.55 -27.13 -8.56
C PRO A 65 -10.46 -27.13 -7.49
N SER A 66 -10.18 -28.32 -6.93
CA SER A 66 -8.98 -28.48 -6.10
C SER A 66 -7.71 -28.23 -6.92
N ILE A 67 -6.62 -27.85 -6.24
CA ILE A 67 -5.31 -27.63 -6.87
C ILE A 67 -4.85 -28.85 -7.68
N ARG A 68 -5.19 -30.07 -7.22
CA ARG A 68 -4.90 -31.32 -7.95
C ARG A 68 -5.63 -31.36 -9.30
N ARG A 69 -6.91 -30.99 -9.36
CA ARG A 69 -7.68 -30.94 -10.61
C ARG A 69 -7.19 -29.83 -11.53
N LEU A 70 -6.79 -28.68 -10.98
CA LEU A 70 -6.16 -27.62 -11.77
C LEU A 70 -4.86 -28.07 -12.41
N ARG A 71 -4.02 -28.83 -11.68
CA ARG A 71 -2.80 -29.43 -12.26
C ARG A 71 -3.11 -30.45 -13.36
N GLN A 72 -4.16 -31.27 -13.20
CA GLN A 72 -4.60 -32.21 -14.25
C GLN A 72 -5.03 -31.45 -15.52
N LEU A 73 -5.80 -30.38 -15.37
CA LEU A 73 -6.20 -29.53 -16.50
C LEU A 73 -4.99 -28.86 -17.17
N ALA A 74 -4.08 -28.29 -16.39
CA ALA A 74 -2.88 -27.65 -16.92
C ALA A 74 -2.03 -28.64 -17.74
N SER A 75 -1.85 -29.86 -17.21
CA SER A 75 -1.12 -30.93 -17.89
C SER A 75 -1.83 -31.38 -19.17
N ALA A 76 -3.14 -31.58 -19.13
CA ALA A 76 -3.94 -31.98 -20.29
C ALA A 76 -3.93 -30.91 -21.40
N MET A 77 -3.84 -29.64 -21.01
CA MET A 77 -3.81 -28.50 -21.91
C MET A 77 -2.37 -28.09 -22.33
N GLN A 78 -1.35 -28.77 -21.80
CA GLN A 78 0.07 -28.50 -22.03
C GLN A 78 0.48 -27.05 -21.74
N VAL A 79 -0.07 -26.47 -20.67
CA VAL A 79 0.26 -25.11 -20.19
C VAL A 79 0.75 -25.15 -18.74
N PRO A 80 1.59 -24.20 -18.30
CA PRO A 80 1.95 -24.11 -16.89
C PRO A 80 0.71 -23.77 -16.05
N LEU A 81 0.69 -24.24 -14.79
CA LEU A 81 -0.44 -23.98 -13.87
C LEU A 81 -0.71 -22.48 -13.69
N SER A 82 0.35 -21.66 -13.68
CA SER A 82 0.24 -20.20 -13.59
C SER A 82 -0.60 -19.60 -14.72
N GLU A 83 -0.60 -20.20 -15.92
CA GLU A 83 -1.43 -19.74 -17.05
C GLU A 83 -2.92 -19.82 -16.71
N LEU A 84 -3.36 -20.90 -16.04
CA LEU A 84 -4.76 -21.09 -15.67
C LEU A 84 -5.21 -20.13 -14.57
N VAL A 85 -4.30 -19.78 -13.65
CA VAL A 85 -4.60 -19.04 -12.42
C VAL A 85 -4.22 -17.55 -12.53
N SER A 86 -3.52 -17.16 -13.60
CA SER A 86 -3.12 -15.77 -13.83
C SER A 86 -4.35 -14.85 -13.89
N THR A 87 -4.16 -13.58 -13.52
CA THR A 87 -5.22 -12.56 -13.56
C THR A 87 -5.30 -11.81 -14.88
N GLU A 88 -4.45 -12.16 -15.87
CA GLU A 88 -4.17 -11.29 -17.03
C GLU A 88 -5.30 -11.15 -18.07
N GLN A 89 -5.70 -9.90 -18.35
CA GLN A 89 -6.46 -9.36 -19.49
C GLN A 89 -5.53 -8.89 -20.63
N LEU A 90 -6.06 -8.46 -21.78
CA LEU A 90 -5.25 -7.87 -22.87
C LEU A 90 -4.44 -6.63 -22.41
N GLN A 91 -4.99 -5.82 -21.50
CA GLN A 91 -4.28 -4.73 -20.83
C GLN A 91 -3.11 -5.23 -19.99
N ASP A 92 -3.23 -6.43 -19.42
CA ASP A 92 -2.15 -7.03 -18.64
C ASP A 92 -1.04 -7.59 -19.54
N ARG A 93 -1.30 -7.94 -20.80
CA ARG A 93 -0.23 -8.34 -21.73
C ARG A 93 0.66 -7.15 -22.12
N GLU A 94 0.06 -6.01 -22.43
CA GLU A 94 0.81 -4.76 -22.68
C GLU A 94 1.57 -4.33 -21.42
N ARG A 95 0.93 -4.41 -20.25
CA ARG A 95 1.55 -4.12 -18.96
C ARG A 95 2.70 -5.08 -18.63
N SER A 96 2.54 -6.39 -18.85
CA SER A 96 3.59 -7.39 -18.61
C SER A 96 4.78 -7.17 -19.54
N LEU A 97 4.55 -6.83 -20.81
CA LEU A 97 5.63 -6.47 -21.74
C LEU A 97 6.34 -5.17 -21.33
N LEU A 98 5.60 -4.19 -20.82
CA LEU A 98 6.18 -2.96 -20.28
C LEU A 98 7.05 -3.25 -19.05
N LEU A 99 6.55 -4.04 -18.10
CA LEU A 99 7.28 -4.43 -16.89
C LEU A 99 8.55 -5.22 -17.22
N GLU A 100 8.50 -6.12 -18.21
CA GLU A 100 9.67 -6.84 -18.72
C GLU A 100 10.73 -5.87 -19.26
N ARG A 101 10.31 -4.89 -20.07
CA ARG A 101 11.22 -3.86 -20.62
C ARG A 101 11.81 -2.98 -19.52
N LEU A 102 10.98 -2.52 -18.57
CA LEU A 102 11.43 -1.72 -17.43
C LEU A 102 12.44 -2.48 -16.57
N GLY A 103 12.23 -3.79 -16.37
CA GLY A 103 13.15 -4.64 -15.61
C GLY A 103 14.54 -4.81 -16.25
N ALA A 104 14.68 -4.55 -17.55
CA ALA A 104 15.95 -4.61 -18.27
C ALA A 104 16.72 -3.27 -18.29
N LEU A 105 16.12 -2.18 -17.80
CA LEU A 105 16.72 -0.85 -17.81
C LEU A 105 17.70 -0.66 -16.63
N ASP A 106 18.74 0.13 -16.86
CA ASP A 106 19.63 0.57 -15.78
C ASP A 106 18.97 1.68 -14.91
N PRO A 107 19.51 1.97 -13.71
CA PRO A 107 18.92 2.99 -12.83
C PRO A 107 18.84 4.40 -13.42
N GLY A 108 19.74 4.76 -14.34
CA GLY A 108 19.70 6.05 -15.03
C GLY A 108 18.59 6.10 -16.08
N GLN A 109 18.43 5.03 -16.84
CA GLN A 109 17.33 4.87 -17.81
C GLN A 109 15.96 4.79 -17.13
N LEU A 110 15.87 4.11 -15.98
CA LEU A 110 14.64 4.09 -15.18
C LEU A 110 14.25 5.50 -14.70
N ARG A 111 15.22 6.33 -14.31
CA ARG A 111 14.95 7.74 -13.99
C ARG A 111 14.43 8.50 -15.20
N GLN A 112 15.06 8.36 -16.36
CA GLN A 112 14.58 9.02 -17.59
C GLN A 112 13.16 8.60 -17.98
N VAL A 113 12.80 7.33 -17.79
CA VAL A 113 11.43 6.86 -18.03
C VAL A 113 10.46 7.39 -16.97
N SER A 114 10.86 7.46 -15.70
CA SER A 114 10.07 8.11 -14.65
C SER A 114 9.81 9.58 -14.99
N ASP A 115 10.88 10.31 -15.35
CA ASP A 115 10.80 11.72 -15.75
C ASP A 115 9.87 11.88 -16.96
N PHE A 116 9.99 11.04 -17.98
CA PHE A 116 9.10 11.08 -19.15
C PHE A 116 7.62 10.82 -18.80
N ILE A 117 7.35 9.83 -17.94
CA ILE A 117 5.98 9.56 -17.47
C ILE A 117 5.44 10.75 -16.69
N GLU A 118 6.27 11.34 -15.81
CA GLU A 118 5.91 12.48 -14.96
C GLU A 118 5.64 13.77 -15.75
N HIS A 119 6.32 14.02 -16.87
CA HIS A 119 6.22 15.29 -17.61
C HIS A 119 5.36 15.19 -18.90
N ASP A 120 5.46 14.09 -19.67
CA ASP A 120 4.90 14.01 -21.03
C ASP A 120 3.61 13.17 -21.14
N ILE A 121 3.39 12.21 -20.24
CA ILE A 121 2.18 11.35 -20.26
C ILE A 121 1.15 11.85 -19.25
N ASP A 122 1.58 12.10 -18.02
CA ASP A 122 0.75 12.52 -16.90
C ASP A 122 1.13 13.94 -16.48
N GLY A 123 0.82 14.96 -17.29
CA GLY A 123 1.08 16.39 -16.96
C GLY A 123 0.49 16.90 -15.62
N HIS A 124 -0.01 16.02 -14.75
CA HIS A 124 -0.57 16.22 -13.42
C HIS A 124 0.05 15.34 -12.31
N LEU A 125 1.11 14.57 -12.56
CA LEU A 125 1.86 13.84 -11.52
C LEU A 125 2.88 14.70 -10.76
N HIS A 126 2.80 16.02 -10.86
CA HIS A 126 3.38 16.83 -9.80
C HIS A 126 2.80 16.37 -8.45
N LYS A 127 3.62 16.41 -7.40
CA LYS A 127 3.26 16.11 -6.01
C LYS A 127 2.26 17.12 -5.45
N GLN A 128 1.10 17.22 -6.10
CA GLN A 128 -0.03 18.12 -5.85
C GLN A 128 -0.77 17.76 -4.57
N GLY A 129 -0.55 16.55 -4.02
CA GLY A 129 -1.03 16.18 -2.70
C GLY A 129 -0.51 17.12 -1.61
N GLY A 130 0.60 17.82 -1.86
CA GLY A 130 1.24 18.70 -0.91
C GLY A 130 2.41 18.00 -0.25
N PHE A 131 2.53 18.10 1.07
CA PHE A 131 3.68 17.60 1.82
C PHE A 131 3.26 16.50 2.78
N ALA A 132 3.98 15.37 2.79
CA ALA A 132 3.73 14.26 3.70
C ALA A 132 4.89 14.09 4.68
N LEU A 133 4.60 14.11 5.97
CA LEU A 133 5.58 13.93 7.03
C LEU A 133 5.68 12.45 7.39
N LEU A 134 6.89 11.91 7.28
CA LEU A 134 7.25 10.52 7.56
C LEU A 134 8.10 10.43 8.84
N GLY A 135 8.02 9.29 9.52
CA GLY A 135 8.83 8.99 10.69
C GLY A 135 8.05 8.25 11.77
N VAL A 136 8.76 7.64 12.71
CA VAL A 136 8.12 6.91 13.83
C VAL A 136 7.49 7.88 14.84
N ARG A 137 6.81 7.33 15.86
CA ARG A 137 6.25 8.14 16.95
C ARG A 137 7.36 8.91 17.66
N GLY A 138 7.09 10.12 18.14
CA GLY A 138 8.11 11.00 18.73
C GLY A 138 9.01 11.73 17.72
N ALA A 139 8.86 11.50 16.41
CA ALA A 139 9.60 12.25 15.38
C ALA A 139 9.24 13.75 15.30
N GLY A 140 8.16 14.18 15.97
CA GLY A 140 7.66 15.56 15.89
C GLY A 140 6.70 15.85 14.73
N LYS A 141 6.19 14.82 14.04
CA LYS A 141 5.24 14.96 12.90
C LYS A 141 4.04 15.84 13.22
N SER A 142 3.31 15.57 14.30
CA SER A 142 2.10 16.33 14.63
C SER A 142 2.43 17.78 14.99
N THR A 143 3.46 18.01 15.82
CA THR A 143 3.88 19.36 16.23
C THR A 143 4.35 20.18 15.03
N LEU A 144 5.31 19.67 14.27
CA LEU A 144 5.84 20.37 13.11
C LEU A 144 4.80 20.50 12.00
N GLY A 145 3.94 19.50 11.82
CA GLY A 145 2.88 19.51 10.82
C GLY A 145 1.81 20.57 11.08
N LEU A 146 1.35 20.71 12.33
CA LEU A 146 0.40 21.75 12.74
C LEU A 146 1.01 23.16 12.55
N THR A 147 2.19 23.40 13.12
CA THR A 147 2.88 24.70 13.01
C THR A 147 3.18 25.06 11.55
N LEU A 148 3.54 24.07 10.74
CA LEU A 148 3.80 24.28 9.31
C LEU A 148 2.52 24.63 8.55
N ALA A 149 1.44 23.87 8.77
CA ALA A 149 0.14 24.06 8.15
C ALA A 149 -0.41 25.48 8.40
N GLU A 150 -0.30 25.98 9.64
CA GLU A 150 -0.66 27.35 10.00
C GLU A 150 0.17 28.39 9.22
N LYS A 151 1.48 28.18 9.12
CA LYS A 151 2.39 29.14 8.45
C LYS A 151 2.21 29.22 6.95
N ILE A 152 1.74 28.16 6.31
CA ILE A 152 1.54 28.12 4.85
C ILE A 152 0.06 28.19 4.45
N ASP A 153 -0.84 28.36 5.42
CA ASP A 153 -2.29 28.41 5.25
C ASP A 153 -2.82 27.20 4.46
N ARG A 154 -2.50 25.99 4.93
CA ARG A 154 -2.97 24.72 4.34
C ARG A 154 -3.54 23.77 5.39
N PRO A 155 -4.49 22.90 5.04
CA PRO A 155 -5.01 21.91 5.97
C PRO A 155 -3.93 20.95 6.47
N PHE A 156 -3.98 20.64 7.77
CA PHE A 156 -3.24 19.54 8.38
C PHE A 156 -4.15 18.32 8.55
N ILE A 157 -3.77 17.18 7.98
CA ILE A 157 -4.55 15.94 8.03
C ILE A 157 -3.69 14.82 8.60
N ARG A 158 -4.23 14.08 9.57
CA ARG A 158 -3.59 12.87 10.11
C ARG A 158 -4.20 11.64 9.46
N LEU A 159 -3.39 10.88 8.74
CA LEU A 159 -3.87 9.70 8.00
C LEU A 159 -4.51 8.67 8.94
N THR A 160 -3.96 8.47 10.13
CA THR A 160 -4.54 7.55 11.14
C THR A 160 -5.94 7.97 11.54
N GLU A 161 -6.20 9.26 11.76
CA GLU A 161 -7.53 9.74 12.14
C GLU A 161 -8.54 9.58 11.00
N GLU A 162 -8.11 9.84 9.76
CA GLU A 162 -8.96 9.61 8.58
C GLU A 162 -9.23 8.11 8.36
N THR A 163 -8.27 7.25 8.69
CA THR A 163 -8.43 5.79 8.65
C THR A 163 -9.45 5.32 9.68
N GLU A 164 -9.36 5.83 10.92
CA GLU A 164 -10.32 5.52 11.99
C GLU A 164 -11.73 6.03 11.67
N LYS A 165 -11.85 7.24 11.10
CA LYS A 165 -13.13 7.79 10.61
C LYS A 165 -13.75 6.91 9.53
N ASP A 166 -12.95 6.44 8.56
CA ASP A 166 -13.43 5.58 7.48
C ASP A 166 -13.84 4.19 7.98
N ALA A 167 -13.21 3.69 9.05
CA ALA A 167 -13.56 2.42 9.68
C ALA A 167 -14.72 2.51 10.70
N GLY A 168 -14.94 3.68 11.28
CA GLY A 168 -15.84 3.85 12.43
C GLY A 168 -15.33 3.20 13.72
N MET A 169 -14.03 2.90 13.80
CA MET A 169 -13.36 2.23 14.92
C MET A 169 -11.94 2.75 15.06
N SER A 170 -11.36 2.66 16.27
CA SER A 170 -9.96 3.01 16.50
C SER A 170 -9.00 2.04 15.82
N ALA A 171 -7.76 2.48 15.55
CA ALA A 171 -6.73 1.63 14.96
C ALA A 171 -6.50 0.36 15.79
N ASP A 172 -6.47 0.49 17.12
CA ASP A 172 -6.29 -0.62 18.05
C ASP A 172 -7.44 -1.64 17.95
N GLU A 173 -8.70 -1.18 17.82
CA GLU A 173 -9.86 -2.04 17.61
C GLU A 173 -9.82 -2.74 16.25
N ILE A 174 -9.43 -2.05 15.18
CA ILE A 174 -9.29 -2.66 13.84
C ILE A 174 -8.23 -3.76 13.89
N HIS A 175 -7.09 -3.49 14.54
CA HIS A 175 -6.04 -4.48 14.69
C HIS A 175 -6.50 -5.69 15.51
N ALA A 176 -7.22 -5.48 16.61
CA ALA A 176 -7.72 -6.56 17.46
C ALA A 176 -8.81 -7.42 16.79
N LEU A 177 -9.74 -6.79 16.05
CA LEU A 177 -10.91 -7.47 15.49
C LEU A 177 -10.68 -8.00 14.07
N SER A 178 -9.96 -7.24 13.25
CA SER A 178 -9.85 -7.46 11.79
C SER A 178 -8.41 -7.68 11.32
N GLY A 179 -7.43 -7.48 12.19
CA GLY A 179 -6.01 -7.67 11.90
C GLY A 179 -5.39 -6.57 11.05
N GLN A 180 -4.07 -6.68 10.87
CA GLN A 180 -3.26 -5.65 10.20
C GLN A 180 -3.63 -5.46 8.72
N ALA A 181 -3.94 -6.53 8.00
CA ALA A 181 -4.31 -6.46 6.58
C ALA A 181 -5.60 -5.65 6.35
N ALA A 182 -6.57 -5.73 7.27
CA ALA A 182 -7.78 -4.93 7.19
C ALA A 182 -7.47 -3.44 7.41
N TYR A 183 -6.67 -3.11 8.43
CA TYR A 183 -6.21 -1.74 8.67
C TYR A 183 -5.54 -1.15 7.42
N ARG A 184 -4.62 -1.89 6.77
CA ARG A 184 -3.96 -1.41 5.53
C ARG A 184 -4.94 -1.09 4.40
N ARG A 185 -5.97 -1.92 4.21
CA ARG A 185 -7.00 -1.66 3.19
C ARG A 185 -7.83 -0.41 3.50
N VAL A 186 -8.06 -0.09 4.77
CA VAL A 186 -8.74 1.16 5.15
C VAL A 186 -7.79 2.34 4.99
N GLU A 187 -6.54 2.22 5.46
CA GLU A 187 -5.49 3.26 5.36
C GLU A 187 -5.24 3.66 3.91
N GLN A 188 -5.14 2.68 3.00
CA GLN A 188 -4.99 2.93 1.57
C GLN A 188 -6.19 3.69 0.98
N ARG A 189 -7.43 3.32 1.36
CA ARG A 189 -8.65 3.99 0.90
C ARG A 189 -8.73 5.42 1.42
N ALA A 190 -8.41 5.63 2.70
CA ALA A 190 -8.35 6.96 3.30
C ALA A 190 -7.33 7.84 2.58
N LEU A 191 -6.14 7.30 2.30
CA LEU A 191 -5.08 8.03 1.57
C LEU A 191 -5.52 8.46 0.16
N GLN A 192 -6.16 7.56 -0.60
CA GLN A 192 -6.70 7.86 -1.92
C GLN A 192 -7.82 8.90 -1.86
N ARG A 193 -8.74 8.76 -0.90
CA ARG A 193 -9.84 9.71 -0.67
C ARG A 193 -9.31 11.10 -0.35
N ILE A 194 -8.34 11.22 0.56
CA ILE A 194 -7.70 12.50 0.92
C ILE A 194 -7.11 13.18 -0.32
N ARG A 195 -6.37 12.43 -1.16
CA ARG A 195 -5.77 12.97 -2.38
C ARG A 195 -6.80 13.46 -3.40
N GLN A 196 -7.96 12.81 -3.47
CA GLN A 196 -9.07 13.22 -4.36
C GLN A 196 -9.83 14.45 -3.85
N GLN A 197 -9.93 14.61 -2.52
CA GLN A 197 -10.73 15.68 -1.90
C GLN A 197 -9.94 16.96 -1.65
N HIS A 198 -8.61 16.87 -1.57
CA HIS A 198 -7.76 17.99 -1.21
C HIS A 198 -6.59 18.18 -2.17
N GLU A 199 -6.31 19.44 -2.46
CA GLU A 199 -5.10 19.86 -3.19
C GLU A 199 -4.17 20.62 -2.24
N GLY A 200 -2.91 20.18 -2.17
CA GLY A 200 -1.85 20.83 -1.41
C GLY A 200 -2.10 20.89 0.10
N ILE A 201 -2.07 19.75 0.79
CA ILE A 201 -2.21 19.65 2.25
C ILE A 201 -0.86 19.38 2.93
N ILE A 202 -0.84 19.45 4.27
CA ILE A 202 0.17 18.80 5.10
C ILE A 202 -0.42 17.51 5.64
N LEU A 203 0.14 16.36 5.25
CA LEU A 203 -0.31 15.03 5.66
C LEU A 203 0.67 14.44 6.68
N GLU A 204 0.18 14.03 7.84
CA GLU A 204 0.92 13.17 8.76
C GLU A 204 0.63 11.70 8.43
N ALA A 205 1.67 10.97 8.02
CA ALA A 205 1.58 9.53 7.80
C ALA A 205 1.76 8.75 9.11
N GLY A 206 1.05 7.62 9.23
CA GLY A 206 1.24 6.70 10.35
C GLY A 206 2.67 6.11 10.36
N GLY A 207 3.24 5.91 11.55
CA GLY A 207 4.62 5.40 11.67
C GLY A 207 4.84 4.00 11.10
N GLY A 208 3.76 3.26 10.80
CA GLY A 208 3.81 1.96 10.14
C GLY A 208 3.57 2.01 8.63
N ILE A 209 3.42 3.17 8.00
CA ILE A 209 3.03 3.30 6.58
C ILE A 209 4.02 2.58 5.64
N ILE A 210 5.30 2.59 5.99
CA ILE A 210 6.39 1.93 5.25
C ILE A 210 6.23 0.40 5.18
N ASN A 211 5.48 -0.21 6.11
CA ASN A 211 5.27 -1.66 6.10
C ASN A 211 4.18 -2.07 5.09
N ASP A 212 3.52 -1.11 4.45
CA ASP A 212 2.63 -1.35 3.33
C ASP A 212 3.21 -0.72 2.05
N PRO A 213 3.88 -1.51 1.19
CA PRO A 213 4.54 -0.99 0.00
C PRO A 213 3.60 -0.21 -0.93
N VAL A 214 2.32 -0.57 -0.97
CA VAL A 214 1.33 0.08 -1.84
C VAL A 214 1.03 1.50 -1.37
N SER A 215 0.69 1.69 -0.08
CA SER A 215 0.43 3.02 0.46
C SER A 215 1.71 3.87 0.53
N PHE A 216 2.85 3.25 0.83
CA PHE A 216 4.12 3.96 0.84
C PHE A 216 4.52 4.47 -0.56
N SER A 217 4.42 3.63 -1.59
CA SER A 217 4.65 4.04 -2.97
C SER A 217 3.68 5.15 -3.38
N TYR A 218 2.40 5.05 -2.99
CA TYR A 218 1.41 6.09 -3.27
C TYR A 218 1.81 7.45 -2.66
N LEU A 219 2.32 7.46 -1.42
CA LEU A 219 2.84 8.69 -0.81
C LEU A 219 4.02 9.27 -1.58
N LEU A 220 5.00 8.44 -1.93
CA LEU A 220 6.20 8.87 -2.66
C LEU A 220 5.83 9.47 -4.03
N THR A 221 4.82 8.93 -4.69
CA THR A 221 4.36 9.40 -6.01
C THR A 221 3.53 10.69 -5.92
N HIS A 222 2.66 10.84 -4.93
CA HIS A 222 1.67 11.93 -4.93
C HIS A 222 1.98 13.11 -3.99
N TYR A 223 2.93 12.96 -3.07
CA TYR A 223 3.29 13.97 -2.07
C TYR A 223 4.80 14.24 -2.08
N VAL A 224 5.17 15.48 -1.71
CA VAL A 224 6.54 15.79 -1.30
C VAL A 224 6.74 15.22 0.09
N THR A 225 7.42 14.10 0.15
CA THR A 225 7.68 13.33 1.37
C THR A 225 8.89 13.88 2.12
N ILE A 226 8.71 14.10 3.42
CA ILE A 226 9.74 14.65 4.29
C ILE A 226 9.92 13.69 5.47
N TRP A 227 11.08 13.07 5.56
CA TRP A 227 11.42 12.24 6.71
C TRP A 227 11.91 13.12 7.87
N LEU A 228 11.18 13.09 8.98
CA LEU A 228 11.62 13.65 10.25
C LEU A 228 12.45 12.61 10.99
N GLN A 229 13.77 12.75 10.88
CA GLN A 229 14.74 11.92 11.56
C GLN A 229 14.93 12.41 12.99
N ALA A 230 15.06 11.50 13.94
CA ALA A 230 15.52 11.81 15.29
C ALA A 230 16.34 10.63 15.81
N ARG A 231 17.21 10.89 16.79
CA ARG A 231 17.93 9.85 17.50
C ARG A 231 16.94 9.02 18.35
N PRO A 232 17.20 7.72 18.57
CA PRO A 232 16.34 6.85 19.37
C PRO A 232 16.00 7.43 20.75
N GLU A 233 16.97 8.08 21.41
CA GLU A 233 16.80 8.67 22.73
C GLU A 233 15.80 9.83 22.71
N ASP A 234 15.84 10.66 21.67
CA ASP A 234 14.94 11.81 21.52
C ASP A 234 13.51 11.35 21.21
N HIS A 235 13.35 10.30 20.39
CA HIS A 235 12.05 9.64 20.20
C HIS A 235 11.47 9.17 21.54
N MET A 236 12.27 8.45 22.33
CA MET A 236 11.87 7.90 23.61
C MET A 236 11.46 9.00 24.61
N GLN A 237 12.31 10.03 24.76
CA GLN A 237 12.04 11.15 25.67
C GLN A 237 10.73 11.87 25.31
N ARG A 238 10.46 12.11 24.02
CA ARG A 238 9.23 12.78 23.57
C ARG A 238 7.99 11.92 23.78
N VAL A 239 8.08 10.62 23.57
CA VAL A 239 6.99 9.67 23.83
C VAL A 239 6.66 9.62 25.33
N LEU A 240 7.68 9.55 26.19
CA LEU A 240 7.50 9.60 27.65
C LEU A 240 6.86 10.91 28.12
N ALA A 241 7.28 12.04 27.57
CA ALA A 241 6.70 13.35 27.88
C ALA A 241 5.21 13.43 27.51
N GLN A 242 4.77 12.67 26.49
CA GLN A 242 3.37 12.56 26.08
C GLN A 242 2.55 11.57 26.93
N LYS A 243 3.14 10.99 27.98
CA LYS A 243 2.53 9.94 28.83
C LYS A 243 2.04 8.72 28.05
N ASP A 244 2.64 8.45 26.91
CA ASP A 244 2.37 7.22 26.17
C ASP A 244 3.38 6.16 26.59
N PHE A 245 3.03 5.39 27.61
CA PHE A 245 3.91 4.37 28.18
C PHE A 245 3.95 3.07 27.36
N ARG A 246 3.07 2.91 26.34
CA ARG A 246 2.96 1.66 25.56
C ARG A 246 4.30 1.13 25.01
N PRO A 247 5.25 1.97 24.55
CA PRO A 247 6.53 1.47 24.05
C PRO A 247 7.52 1.03 25.14
N MET A 248 7.27 1.39 26.40
CA MET A 248 8.18 1.19 27.54
C MET A 248 7.61 0.27 28.62
N ASP A 249 6.35 -0.17 28.46
CA ASP A 249 5.63 -0.87 29.52
C ASP A 249 6.24 -2.27 29.74
N GLY A 250 7.08 -2.38 30.78
CA GLY A 250 7.74 -3.61 31.19
C GLY A 250 8.98 -4.03 30.41
N ASN A 251 9.52 -3.22 29.49
CA ASN A 251 10.66 -3.60 28.65
C ASN A 251 11.93 -2.76 28.90
N PRO A 252 12.95 -3.28 29.61
CA PRO A 252 14.24 -2.61 29.79
C PRO A 252 15.06 -2.49 28.49
N GLU A 253 14.70 -3.25 27.44
CA GLU A 253 15.35 -3.27 26.13
C GLU A 253 14.65 -2.36 25.10
N ALA A 254 13.62 -1.61 25.51
CA ALA A 254 12.81 -0.78 24.60
C ALA A 254 13.61 0.22 23.75
N LEU A 255 14.71 0.76 24.27
CA LEU A 255 15.60 1.65 23.51
C LEU A 255 16.40 0.87 22.44
N ALA A 256 16.83 -0.35 22.75
CA ALA A 256 17.52 -1.23 21.81
C ALA A 256 16.56 -1.65 20.69
N ASP A 257 15.35 -2.09 21.03
CA ASP A 257 14.31 -2.47 20.06
C ASP A 257 13.94 -1.30 19.13
N LEU A 258 13.80 -0.10 19.70
CA LEU A 258 13.54 1.12 18.91
C LEU A 258 14.70 1.43 17.95
N THR A 259 15.94 1.24 18.42
CA THR A 259 17.14 1.46 17.60
C THR A 259 17.21 0.47 16.44
N GLU A 260 16.97 -0.82 16.71
CA GLU A 260 16.92 -1.86 15.67
C GLU A 260 15.81 -1.57 14.66
N MET A 261 14.61 -1.26 15.13
CA MET A 261 13.48 -0.89 14.27
C MET A 261 13.82 0.32 13.40
N LEU A 262 14.49 1.35 13.93
CA LEU A 262 14.87 2.53 13.14
C LEU A 262 15.91 2.16 12.06
N ASN A 263 16.88 1.31 12.38
CA ASN A 263 17.89 0.84 11.43
C ASN A 263 17.26 0.03 10.29
N GLU A 264 16.32 -0.86 10.59
CA GLU A 264 15.59 -1.63 9.56
C GLU A 264 14.75 -0.72 8.63
N ARG A 265 14.23 0.37 9.17
CA ARG A 265 13.33 1.29 8.46
C ARG A 265 14.05 2.39 7.70
N GLU A 266 15.31 2.68 8.06
CA GLU A 266 16.12 3.73 7.45
C GLU A 266 16.20 3.64 5.91
N PRO A 267 16.43 2.46 5.28
CA PRO A 267 16.47 2.35 3.82
C PRO A 267 15.16 2.76 3.13
N TYR A 268 14.02 2.61 3.81
CA TYR A 268 12.72 3.04 3.29
C TYR A 268 12.52 4.54 3.49
N TYR A 269 12.80 5.06 4.69
CA TYR A 269 12.67 6.49 4.94
C TYR A 269 13.62 7.36 4.10
N ARG A 270 14.81 6.85 3.75
CA ARG A 270 15.75 7.51 2.82
C ARG A 270 15.21 7.70 1.40
N GLN A 271 14.11 7.05 1.02
CA GLN A 271 13.44 7.27 -0.26
C GLN A 271 12.63 8.59 -0.27
N ALA A 272 12.46 9.24 0.88
CA ALA A 272 11.80 10.52 0.98
C ALA A 272 12.55 11.63 0.21
N ASP A 273 11.81 12.64 -0.25
CA ASP A 273 12.38 13.76 -1.03
C ASP A 273 13.30 14.66 -0.21
N ALA A 274 13.08 14.72 1.10
CA ALA A 274 13.90 15.50 2.03
C ALA A 274 13.98 14.84 3.41
N ILE A 275 15.05 15.17 4.14
CA ILE A 275 15.29 14.70 5.50
C ILE A 275 15.50 15.93 6.40
N ILE A 276 14.87 15.93 7.57
CA ILE A 276 15.11 16.92 8.62
C ILE A 276 15.47 16.20 9.91
N ASN A 277 16.63 16.54 10.45
CA ASN A 277 17.07 16.04 11.74
C ASN A 277 16.47 16.89 12.87
N THR A 278 15.45 16.36 13.53
CA THR A 278 14.74 17.01 14.64
C THR A 278 15.48 16.90 15.98
N SER A 279 16.59 16.16 16.05
CA SER A 279 17.42 16.05 17.25
C SER A 279 18.44 17.17 17.39
N GLU A 280 18.86 17.73 16.26
CA GLU A 280 19.91 18.77 16.20
C GLU A 280 19.34 20.19 16.12
N LEU A 281 18.04 20.30 15.85
CA LEU A 281 17.38 21.56 15.54
C LEU A 281 16.28 21.86 16.54
N SER A 282 16.11 23.14 16.86
CA SER A 282 14.93 23.62 17.57
C SER A 282 13.69 23.51 16.68
N GLU A 283 12.49 23.50 17.28
CA GLU A 283 11.24 23.49 16.50
C GLU A 283 11.16 24.67 15.50
N PRO A 284 11.48 25.94 15.88
CA PRO A 284 11.55 27.05 14.92
C PRO A 284 12.50 26.80 13.75
N ASP A 285 13.67 26.20 14.00
CA ASP A 285 14.66 25.91 12.96
C ASP A 285 14.19 24.80 12.01
N CYS A 286 13.56 23.75 12.55
CA CYS A 286 12.92 22.70 11.75
C CYS A 286 11.86 23.30 10.82
N ILE A 287 11.01 24.19 11.34
CA ILE A 287 9.98 24.87 10.57
C ILE A 287 10.59 25.77 9.49
N HIS A 288 11.66 26.49 9.82
CA HIS A 288 12.37 27.30 8.84
C HIS A 288 12.92 26.43 7.69
N GLN A 289 13.52 25.28 7.99
CA GLN A 289 13.98 24.33 6.96
C GLN A 289 12.82 23.75 6.14
N LEU A 290 11.71 23.36 6.77
CA LEU A 290 10.50 22.89 6.09
C LEU A 290 10.01 23.92 5.07
N LEU A 291 9.92 25.20 5.47
CA LEU A 291 9.51 26.28 4.59
C LEU A 291 10.49 26.50 3.42
N GLN A 292 11.79 26.29 3.63
CA GLN A 292 12.77 26.35 2.55
C GLN A 292 12.59 25.21 1.54
N ILE A 293 12.35 23.98 2.01
CA ILE A 293 12.06 22.82 1.14
C ILE A 293 10.81 23.11 0.30
N ILE A 294 9.72 23.57 0.94
CA ILE A 294 8.47 23.92 0.25
C ILE A 294 8.70 24.98 -0.84
N ARG A 295 9.46 26.04 -0.52
CA ARG A 295 9.75 27.11 -1.48
C ARG A 295 10.57 26.62 -2.67
N ARG A 296 11.54 25.72 -2.44
CA ARG A 296 12.35 25.12 -3.52
C ARG A 296 11.48 24.28 -4.44
N GLN A 297 10.61 23.45 -3.87
CA GLN A 297 9.70 22.59 -4.63
C GLN A 297 8.69 23.41 -5.45
N ARG A 298 8.11 24.47 -4.86
CA ARG A 298 7.22 25.39 -5.61
C ARG A 298 7.93 26.07 -6.78
N LYS A 299 9.17 26.53 -6.58
CA LYS A 299 9.97 27.18 -7.65
C LYS A 299 10.34 26.22 -8.78
N ALA A 300 10.61 24.94 -8.47
CA ALA A 300 10.82 23.93 -9.49
C ALA A 300 9.54 23.77 -10.34
N MET A 301 8.37 23.71 -9.71
CA MET A 301 7.07 23.58 -10.38
C MET A 301 6.60 24.82 -11.18
N THR A 302 7.20 26.00 -10.99
CA THR A 302 6.81 27.23 -11.74
C THR A 302 7.76 27.59 -12.87
N LYS A 303 8.82 26.80 -13.07
CA LYS A 303 9.88 27.08 -14.05
C LYS A 303 9.77 26.24 -15.33
N GLU A 304 8.66 25.52 -15.47
CA GLU A 304 8.19 24.80 -16.67
C GLU A 304 7.02 25.58 -17.28
#